data_AF-A0A429EGD9-F1
#
_entry.id   AF-A0A429EGD9-F1
#
_cell.length_a   1.000
_cell.length_b   1.000
_cell.length_c   1.000
_cell.angle_alpha   90.00
_cell.angle_beta   90.00
_cell.angle_gamma   90.00
#
_symmetry.space_group_name_H-M   'P 1'
#
loop_
_entity.id
_entity.type
_entity.pdbx_description
1 polymer ?
#
loop_
_entity_poly.entity_id
_entity_poly.type
_entity_poly.pdbx_seq_one_letter_code
_entity_poly.pdbx_strand_id
1 'polypeptide(L)'
;MSRELIVLSPRRPDVDALRVPGLDIRNAYVFDEREQLLVRIDVPVLVPVAGEVERLLGVPVTGPVWWVELRAAAGSTHAAEVLRRCADELAARHDGTVWSAR
;
A
#
# COMPACT_ATOMS: atom_id res chain seq x y z
N MET A 1 1.26 -17.91 1.32
CA MET A 1 1.72 -16.70 2.02
C MET A 1 1.11 -15.51 1.32
N SER A 2 0.28 -14.71 2.01
CA SER A 2 -0.19 -13.43 1.49
C SER A 2 0.98 -12.46 1.43
N ARG A 3 1.20 -11.80 0.29
CA ARG A 3 2.23 -10.76 0.16
C ARG A 3 1.66 -9.42 0.62
N GLU A 4 2.48 -8.65 1.31
CA GLU A 4 2.14 -7.32 1.81
C GLU A 4 3.22 -6.31 1.43
N LEU A 5 2.78 -5.11 1.08
CA LEU A 5 3.63 -3.93 0.89
C LEU A 5 3.13 -2.80 1.77
N ILE A 6 4.05 -1.97 2.23
CA ILE A 6 3.76 -0.80 3.04
C ILE A 6 4.18 0.44 2.26
N VAL A 7 3.30 1.43 2.20
CA VAL A 7 3.61 2.76 1.68
C VAL A 7 3.74 3.71 2.85
N LEU A 8 4.91 4.31 2.99
CA LEU A 8 5.18 5.40 3.92
C LEU A 8 5.14 6.72 3.18
N SER A 9 4.47 7.73 3.71
CA SER A 9 4.35 9.04 3.05
C SER A 9 4.33 10.21 4.06
N PRO A 10 4.78 11.40 3.65
CA PRO A 10 4.77 12.59 4.51
C PRO A 10 3.36 13.19 4.72
N ARG A 11 2.40 12.90 3.82
CA ARG A 11 1.03 13.45 3.83
C ARG A 11 0.02 12.31 3.79
N ARG A 12 -1.17 12.49 4.36
CA ARG A 12 -2.22 11.47 4.38
C ARG A 12 -2.53 11.03 2.94
N PRO A 13 -2.31 9.76 2.58
CA PRO A 13 -2.66 9.25 1.26
C PRO A 13 -4.17 9.26 1.04
N ASP A 14 -4.57 9.60 -0.17
CA ASP A 14 -5.95 9.48 -0.63
C ASP A 14 -6.07 8.18 -1.42
N VAL A 15 -6.48 7.12 -0.73
CA VAL A 15 -6.63 5.78 -1.32
C VAL A 15 -7.76 5.76 -2.35
N ASP A 16 -8.80 6.58 -2.18
CA ASP A 16 -9.94 6.63 -3.10
C ASP A 16 -9.59 7.35 -4.41
N ALA A 17 -8.51 8.14 -4.42
CA ALA A 17 -7.96 8.75 -5.63
C ALA A 17 -7.05 7.81 -6.43
N LEU A 18 -6.64 6.65 -5.88
CA LEU A 18 -5.75 5.68 -6.56
C LEU A 18 -6.34 5.27 -7.92
N ARG A 19 -5.55 5.37 -8.98
CA ARG A 19 -5.96 4.91 -10.32
C ARG A 19 -4.84 4.10 -10.94
N VAL A 20 -5.14 2.85 -11.27
CA VAL A 20 -4.21 1.97 -11.98
C VAL A 20 -4.90 1.47 -13.24
N PRO A 21 -4.33 1.67 -14.44
CA PRO A 21 -4.98 1.27 -15.68
C PRO A 21 -5.32 -0.22 -15.72
N GLY A 22 -6.57 -0.52 -16.11
CA GLY A 22 -7.09 -1.88 -16.26
C GLY A 22 -7.60 -2.53 -14.97
N LEU A 23 -7.71 -1.79 -13.87
CA LEU A 23 -8.19 -2.29 -12.59
C LEU A 23 -9.41 -1.50 -12.11
N ASP A 24 -10.36 -2.20 -11.48
CA ASP A 24 -11.47 -1.58 -10.78
C ASP A 24 -11.10 -1.36 -9.31
N ILE A 25 -11.20 -0.12 -8.82
CA ILE A 25 -10.81 0.27 -7.47
C ILE A 25 -12.01 0.90 -6.79
N ARG A 26 -12.49 0.23 -5.73
CA ARG A 26 -13.68 0.63 -4.98
C ARG A 26 -13.50 0.37 -3.49
N ASN A 27 -13.76 1.38 -2.67
CA ASN A 27 -13.68 1.30 -1.21
C ASN A 27 -12.37 0.67 -0.70
N ALA A 28 -11.23 1.06 -1.26
CA ALA A 28 -9.91 0.51 -0.93
C ALA A 28 -9.69 -0.99 -1.29
N TYR A 29 -10.54 -1.57 -2.15
CA TYR A 29 -10.36 -2.88 -2.75
C TYR A 29 -10.11 -2.76 -4.25
N VAL A 30 -9.22 -3.61 -4.76
CA VAL A 30 -8.81 -3.64 -6.17
C VAL A 30 -9.22 -4.97 -6.79
N PHE A 31 -9.93 -4.90 -7.91
CA PHE A 31 -10.47 -6.05 -8.64
C PHE A 31 -9.94 -6.07 -10.08
N ASP A 32 -9.91 -7.26 -10.68
CA ASP A 32 -9.72 -7.41 -12.13
C ASP A 32 -11.04 -7.25 -12.90
N GLU A 33 -10.96 -7.40 -14.22
CA GLU A 33 -12.11 -7.35 -15.14
C GLU A 33 -13.17 -8.44 -14.90
N ARG A 34 -12.84 -9.49 -14.12
CA ARG A 34 -13.72 -10.60 -13.76
C ARG A 34 -14.27 -10.46 -12.35
N GLU A 35 -14.13 -9.28 -11.75
CA GLU A 35 -14.52 -8.99 -10.36
C GLU A 35 -13.80 -9.84 -9.31
N GLN A 36 -12.64 -10.43 -9.64
CA GLN A 36 -11.84 -11.14 -8.64
C GLN A 36 -11.04 -10.15 -7.82
N LEU A 37 -11.11 -10.28 -6.49
CA LEU A 37 -10.31 -9.46 -5.57
C LEU A 37 -8.82 -9.77 -5.75
N LEU A 38 -8.03 -8.73 -5.98
CA LEU A 38 -6.57 -8.82 -6.11
C LEU A 38 -5.83 -8.17 -4.95
N VAL A 39 -6.27 -6.99 -4.50
CA VAL A 39 -5.58 -6.24 -3.44
C VAL A 39 -6.59 -5.61 -2.50
N ARG A 40 -6.30 -5.66 -1.20
CA ARG A 40 -6.93 -4.81 -0.19
C ARG A 40 -5.93 -3.76 0.27
N ILE A 41 -6.38 -2.52 0.37
CA ILE A 41 -5.61 -1.40 0.88
C ILE A 41 -6.22 -1.02 2.23
N ASP A 42 -5.43 -1.06 3.28
CA ASP A 42 -5.88 -0.72 4.63
C ASP A 42 -5.93 0.81 4.79
N VAL A 43 -6.70 1.28 5.78
CA VAL A 43 -6.87 2.72 6.03
C VAL A 43 -5.53 3.35 6.41
N PRO A 44 -5.17 4.54 5.88
CA PRO A 44 -3.95 5.22 6.28
C PRO A 44 -3.93 5.57 7.78
N VAL A 45 -2.83 5.20 8.43
CA VAL A 45 -2.59 5.47 9.87
C VAL A 45 -1.42 6.42 10.01
N LEU A 46 -1.57 7.47 10.82
CA LEU A 46 -0.45 8.33 11.18
C LEU A 46 0.39 7.64 12.27
N VAL A 47 1.68 7.47 12.03
CA VAL A 47 2.67 7.04 13.01
C VAL A 47 3.39 8.29 13.52
N PRO A 48 3.07 8.79 14.74
CA PRO A 48 3.57 10.09 15.20
C PRO A 48 4.94 10.02 15.87
N VAL A 49 5.38 8.84 16.29
CA VAL A 49 6.60 8.65 17.08
C VAL A 49 7.78 8.35 16.18
N ALA A 50 8.81 9.19 16.25
CA ALA A 50 10.10 8.93 15.62
C ALA A 50 10.70 7.63 16.18
N GLY A 51 11.06 6.69 15.30
CA GLY A 51 11.65 5.39 15.66
C GLY A 51 10.69 4.20 15.66
N GLU A 52 9.36 4.40 15.66
CA GLU A 52 8.42 3.28 15.61
C GLU A 52 8.46 2.55 14.25
N VAL A 53 8.61 3.32 13.17
CA VAL A 53 8.82 2.76 11.83
C VAL A 53 10.15 1.99 11.75
N GLU A 54 11.22 2.50 12.37
CA GLU A 54 12.51 1.82 12.42
C GLU A 54 12.41 0.50 13.19
N ARG A 55 11.68 0.49 14.30
CA ARG A 55 11.43 -0.74 15.07
C ARG A 55 10.68 -1.80 14.25
N LEU A 56 9.71 -1.39 13.44
CA LEU A 56 8.85 -2.31 12.67
C LEU A 56 9.50 -2.75 11.34
N LEU A 57 10.17 -1.84 10.63
CA LEU A 57 10.69 -2.06 9.28
C LEU A 57 12.22 -2.14 9.21
N GLY A 58 12.91 -1.85 10.31
CA GLY A 58 14.38 -1.85 10.37
C GLY A 58 15.04 -0.69 9.63
N VAL A 59 14.28 0.37 9.31
CA VAL A 59 14.76 1.50 8.52
C VAL A 59 14.51 2.84 9.21
N PRO A 60 15.52 3.73 9.26
CA PRO A 60 15.36 5.02 9.91
C PRO A 60 14.44 5.91 9.06
N VAL A 61 13.32 6.33 9.65
CA VAL A 61 12.39 7.30 9.06
C VAL A 61 12.21 8.46 10.02
N THR A 62 12.42 9.68 9.52
CA THR A 62 12.36 10.91 10.33
C THR A 62 10.96 11.48 10.35
N GLY A 63 10.47 11.81 11.55
CA GLY A 63 9.22 12.54 11.78
C GLY A 63 7.96 11.68 11.84
N PRO A 64 6.78 12.33 11.99
CA PRO A 64 5.51 11.66 11.78
C PRO A 64 5.36 11.23 10.31
N VAL A 65 4.89 10.02 10.09
CA VAL A 65 4.73 9.42 8.75
C VAL A 65 3.38 8.75 8.66
N TRP A 66 2.73 8.87 7.50
CA TRP A 66 1.54 8.10 7.18
C TRP A 66 1.91 6.73 6.64
N TRP A 67 1.34 5.70 7.26
CA TRP A 67 1.54 4.30 6.95
C TRP A 67 0.28 3.72 6.29
N VAL A 68 0.45 3.03 5.17
CA VAL A 68 -0.62 2.30 4.48
C VAL A 68 -0.15 0.90 4.15
N GLU A 69 -0.89 -0.10 4.59
CA GLU A 69 -0.67 -1.49 4.21
C GLU A 69 -1.50 -1.86 2.99
N LEU A 70 -0.87 -2.54 2.03
CA LEU A 70 -1.52 -3.14 0.89
C LEU A 70 -1.27 -4.64 0.94
N ARG A 71 -2.32 -5.44 0.81
CA ARG A 71 -2.24 -6.90 0.91
C ARG A 71 -2.79 -7.57 -0.34
N ALA A 72 -1.99 -8.43 -0.95
CA ALA A 72 -2.44 -9.25 -2.07
C ALA A 72 -3.42 -10.34 -1.58
N ALA A 73 -4.47 -10.57 -2.37
CA ALA A 73 -5.34 -11.72 -2.19
C ALA A 73 -4.54 -13.02 -2.33
N ALA A 74 -4.80 -13.98 -1.45
CA ALA A 74 -4.11 -15.26 -1.46
C ALA A 74 -4.48 -16.08 -2.70
N GLY A 75 -3.53 -16.86 -3.22
CA GLY A 75 -3.77 -17.82 -4.30
C GLY A 75 -3.78 -17.26 -5.72
N SER A 76 -3.63 -15.95 -5.91
CA SER A 76 -3.46 -15.32 -7.22
C SER A 76 -2.00 -14.91 -7.44
N THR A 77 -1.36 -15.47 -8.48
CA THR A 77 -0.01 -15.04 -8.90
C THR A 77 -0.03 -13.61 -9.45
N HIS A 78 -1.12 -13.20 -10.09
CA HIS A 78 -1.31 -11.85 -10.62
C HIS A 78 -1.50 -10.79 -9.52
N ALA A 79 -2.05 -11.17 -8.36
CA ALA A 79 -2.27 -10.24 -7.24
C ALA A 79 -0.98 -9.61 -6.72
N ALA A 80 0.16 -10.28 -6.81
CA ALA A 80 1.45 -9.73 -6.38
C ALA A 80 1.95 -8.61 -7.31
N GLU A 81 1.74 -8.74 -8.62
CA GLU A 81 2.10 -7.72 -9.60
C GLU A 81 1.20 -6.49 -9.45
N VAL A 82 -0.11 -6.73 -9.27
CA VAL A 82 -1.08 -5.66 -9.03
C VAL A 82 -0.83 -4.95 -7.71
N LEU A 83 -0.49 -5.71 -6.65
CA LEU A 83 -0.07 -5.15 -5.36
C LEU A 83 1.10 -4.17 -5.52
N ARG A 84 2.13 -4.55 -6.28
CA ARG A 84 3.27 -3.68 -6.56
C ARG A 84 2.84 -2.42 -7.31
N ARG A 85 2.07 -2.55 -8.39
CA ARG A 85 1.58 -1.41 -9.17
C ARG A 85 0.76 -0.43 -8.32
N CYS A 86 -0.10 -0.93 -7.44
CA CYS A 86 -0.88 -0.08 -6.53
C CYS A 86 0.00 0.65 -5.53
N ALA A 87 0.97 -0.04 -4.93
CA ALA A 87 1.88 0.56 -3.95
C ALA A 87 2.77 1.63 -4.59
N ASP A 88 3.32 1.36 -5.79
CA ASP A 88 4.18 2.29 -6.52
C ASP A 88 3.40 3.55 -6.96
N GLU A 89 2.14 3.40 -7.39
CA GLU A 89 1.27 4.52 -7.75
C GLU A 89 0.97 5.40 -6.54
N LEU A 90 0.54 4.78 -5.43
CA LEU A 90 0.21 5.49 -4.20
C LEU A 90 1.44 6.24 -3.65
N ALA A 91 2.60 5.61 -3.70
CA ALA A 91 3.87 6.23 -3.34
C ALA A 91 4.19 7.43 -4.26
N ALA A 92 4.10 7.25 -5.57
CA ALA A 92 4.39 8.32 -6.53
C ALA A 92 3.49 9.55 -6.36
N ARG A 93 2.22 9.38 -6.00
CA ARG A 93 1.28 10.50 -5.79
C ARG A 93 1.51 11.28 -4.50
N HIS A 94 2.00 10.60 -3.47
CA HIS A 94 2.05 11.15 -2.12
C HIS A 94 3.48 11.37 -1.61
N ASP A 95 4.46 11.40 -2.51
CA ASP A 95 5.90 11.50 -2.19
C ASP A 95 6.34 10.42 -1.20
N GLY A 96 5.81 9.21 -1.39
CA GLY A 96 6.00 8.08 -0.51
C GLY A 96 7.07 7.09 -0.96
N THR A 97 7.34 6.12 -0.09
CA THR A 97 8.30 5.03 -0.31
C THR A 97 7.63 3.70 -0.06
N VAL A 98 7.85 2.73 -0.95
CA VAL A 98 7.31 1.37 -0.82
C VAL A 98 8.30 0.44 -0.13
N TRP A 99 7.81 -0.30 0.86
CA TRP A 99 8.56 -1.29 1.62
C TRP A 99 7.91 -2.67 1.49
N SER A 100 8.72 -3.72 1.44
CA SER A 100 8.23 -5.08 1.59
C SER A 100 8.19 -5.44 3.07
N ALA A 101 7.01 -5.75 3.59
CA ALA A 101 6.90 -6.44 4.87
C ALA A 101 7.49 -7.85 4.70
N ARG A 102 8.39 -8.24 5.59
CA ARG A 102 9.18 -9.47 5.49
C ARG A 102 8.43 -10.67 6.06
#